data_AF-A0A3D3KES0-F1
#
_entry.id   AF-A0A3D3KES0-F1
#
_cell.length_a   1.000
_cell.length_b   1.000
_cell.length_c   1.000
_cell.angle_alpha   90.00
_cell.angle_beta   90.00
_cell.angle_gamma   90.00
#
_symmetry.space_group_name_H-M   'P 1'
#
loop_
_entity.id
_entity.type
_entity.pdbx_description
1 polymer ?
#
loop_
_entity_poly.entity_id
_entity_poly.type
_entity_poly.pdbx_seq_one_letter_code
_entity_poly.pdbx_strand_id
1 'polypeptide(L)'
;MSNQTLDEQAQKAAAEQALIEKRRERLKNDSVRIIEIASNEANSALKCIHQLSVAGGATEATYIAIEQRIVADQDPAGAYHLALLAQSTSDLPIDARQLIELVVNKGDNQQRLALLKNLPLPPVDIIKEQVLASDDGDAIGQMNAYLQINPEGYGSHHMLASGQSDQIVPLSPGNSSN
;
A
#
# COMPACT_ATOMS: atom_id res chain seq x y z
N MET A 1 -2.35 -50.51 11.63
CA MET A 1 -2.87 -49.55 10.62
C MET A 1 -2.71 -48.08 11.06
N SER A 2 -2.34 -47.77 12.31
CA SER A 2 -2.29 -46.37 12.81
C SER A 2 -0.94 -45.64 12.69
N ASN A 3 0.16 -46.34 12.38
CA ASN A 3 1.50 -45.71 12.24
C ASN A 3 1.75 -45.11 10.85
N GLN A 4 1.14 -45.65 9.78
CA GLN A 4 1.31 -45.13 8.42
C GLN A 4 0.75 -43.71 8.26
N THR A 5 -0.35 -43.40 8.95
CA THR A 5 -0.98 -42.06 8.91
C THR A 5 -0.17 -40.98 9.65
N LEU A 6 0.62 -41.36 10.66
CA LEU A 6 1.47 -40.43 11.42
C LEU A 6 2.73 -40.06 10.61
N ASP A 7 3.34 -41.04 9.94
CA ASP A 7 4.52 -40.81 9.10
C ASP A 7 4.19 -39.97 7.85
N GLU A 8 3.03 -40.21 7.21
CA GLU A 8 2.56 -39.41 6.07
C GLU A 8 2.25 -37.96 6.46
N GLN A 9 1.67 -37.72 7.65
CA GLN A 9 1.42 -36.38 8.17
C GLN A 9 2.74 -35.66 8.53
N ALA A 10 3.71 -36.36 9.12
CA ALA A 10 5.02 -35.80 9.43
C ALA A 10 5.81 -35.43 8.16
N GLN A 11 5.76 -36.26 7.12
CA GLN A 11 6.39 -35.97 5.83
C GLN A 11 5.74 -34.78 5.12
N LYS A 12 4.40 -34.66 5.17
CA LYS A 12 3.68 -33.52 4.61
C LYS A 12 4.01 -32.22 5.35
N ALA A 13 4.08 -32.26 6.69
CA ALA A 13 4.47 -31.12 7.50
C ALA A 13 5.93 -30.68 7.24
N ALA A 14 6.85 -31.63 7.09
CA ALA A 14 8.25 -31.34 6.76
C ALA A 14 8.39 -30.73 5.35
N ALA A 15 7.64 -31.24 4.36
CA ALA A 15 7.63 -30.67 3.01
C ALA A 15 7.05 -29.25 2.99
N GLU A 16 5.99 -28.99 3.75
CA GLU A 16 5.40 -27.65 3.90
C GLU A 16 6.37 -26.68 4.57
N GLN A 17 7.05 -27.10 5.64
CA GLN A 17 8.09 -26.30 6.29
C GLN A 17 9.25 -25.98 5.34
N ALA A 18 9.74 -26.95 4.58
CA ALA A 18 10.81 -26.73 3.60
C ALA A 18 10.40 -25.73 2.50
N LEU A 19 9.14 -25.76 2.05
CA LEU A 19 8.62 -24.77 1.10
C LEU A 19 8.54 -23.37 1.70
N ILE A 20 8.10 -23.25 2.95
CA ILE A 20 8.05 -21.98 3.69
C ILE A 20 9.46 -21.40 3.87
N GLU A 21 10.43 -22.22 4.27
CA GLU A 21 11.82 -21.80 4.43
C GLU A 21 12.43 -21.34 3.12
N LYS A 22 12.23 -22.10 2.03
CA LYS A 22 12.70 -21.72 0.69
C LYS A 22 12.09 -20.39 0.22
N ARG A 23 10.80 -20.17 0.51
CA ARG A 23 10.13 -18.89 0.21
C ARG A 23 10.74 -17.75 1.02
N ARG A 24 10.98 -17.95 2.32
CA ARG A 24 11.59 -16.97 3.20
C ARG A 24 13.01 -16.61 2.76
N GLU A 25 13.81 -17.59 2.38
CA GLU A 25 15.18 -17.38 1.88
C GLU A 25 15.18 -16.57 0.59
N ARG A 26 14.30 -16.92 -0.37
CA ARG A 26 14.13 -16.13 -1.60
C ARG A 26 13.77 -14.69 -1.30
N LEU A 27 12.80 -14.45 -0.42
CA LEU A 27 12.36 -13.10 -0.06
C LEU A 27 13.47 -12.28 0.62
N LYS A 28 14.32 -12.93 1.44
CA LYS A 28 15.51 -12.29 2.02
C LYS A 28 16.51 -11.88 0.93
N ASN A 29 16.81 -12.77 0.00
CA ASN A 29 17.77 -12.48 -1.08
C ASN A 29 17.27 -11.37 -2.00
N ASP A 30 15.98 -11.38 -2.35
CA ASP A 30 15.37 -10.31 -3.14
C ASP A 30 15.37 -8.98 -2.36
N SER A 31 15.14 -9.02 -1.05
CA SER A 31 15.21 -7.84 -0.17
C SER A 31 16.60 -7.22 -0.12
N VAL A 32 17.66 -8.03 0.03
CA VAL A 32 19.04 -7.55 0.03
C VAL A 32 19.35 -6.83 -1.28
N ARG A 33 18.99 -7.43 -2.42
CA ARG A 33 19.21 -6.81 -3.74
C ARG A 33 18.48 -5.46 -3.88
N ILE A 34 17.23 -5.39 -3.44
CA ILE A 34 16.45 -4.15 -3.51
C ILE A 34 17.08 -3.07 -2.62
N ILE A 35 17.50 -3.43 -1.41
CA ILE A 35 18.19 -2.50 -0.49
C ILE A 35 19.50 -1.99 -1.10
N GLU A 36 20.28 -2.86 -1.75
CA GLU A 36 21.53 -2.45 -2.42
C GLU A 36 21.26 -1.45 -3.55
N ILE A 37 20.24 -1.67 -4.37
CA ILE A 37 19.83 -0.74 -5.43
C ILE A 37 19.38 0.58 -4.80
N ALA A 38 18.47 0.53 -3.81
CA ALA A 38 17.97 1.71 -3.12
C ALA A 38 19.06 2.45 -2.33
N SER A 39 20.18 1.83 -1.98
CA SER A 39 21.27 2.49 -1.26
C SER A 39 22.28 3.14 -2.20
N ASN A 40 22.51 2.55 -3.37
CA ASN A 40 23.63 2.92 -4.25
C ASN A 40 23.21 3.63 -5.54
N GLU A 41 21.97 3.44 -6.02
CA GLU A 41 21.47 4.04 -7.25
C GLU A 41 20.52 5.20 -6.95
N ALA A 42 20.83 6.39 -7.47
CA ALA A 42 19.90 7.52 -7.47
C ALA A 42 18.76 7.32 -8.48
N ASN A 43 17.60 7.91 -8.21
CA ASN A 43 16.37 7.81 -8.99
C ASN A 43 15.91 6.36 -9.21
N SER A 44 16.15 5.49 -8.23
CA SER A 44 15.91 4.05 -8.33
C SER A 44 14.63 3.59 -7.63
N ALA A 45 13.89 4.49 -7.00
CA ALA A 45 12.71 4.15 -6.20
C ALA A 45 11.66 3.35 -6.98
N LEU A 46 11.27 3.80 -8.18
CA LEU A 46 10.31 3.07 -9.03
C LEU A 46 10.79 1.66 -9.40
N LYS A 47 12.08 1.51 -9.72
CA LYS A 47 12.70 0.21 -10.01
C LYS A 47 12.60 -0.71 -8.79
N CYS A 48 12.87 -0.18 -7.60
CA CYS A 48 12.77 -0.93 -6.35
C CYS A 48 11.32 -1.34 -6.04
N ILE A 49 10.35 -0.43 -6.19
CA ILE A 49 8.92 -0.71 -5.97
C ILE A 49 8.42 -1.78 -6.95
N HIS A 50 8.86 -1.73 -8.21
CA HIS A 50 8.51 -2.75 -9.19
C HIS A 50 9.06 -4.13 -8.80
N GLN A 51 10.34 -4.21 -8.43
CA GLN A 51 10.96 -5.46 -7.98
C GLN A 51 10.29 -6.02 -6.73
N LEU A 52 9.92 -5.16 -5.78
CA LEU A 52 9.18 -5.53 -4.59
C LEU A 52 7.81 -6.14 -4.94
N SER A 53 7.10 -5.54 -5.88
CA SER A 53 5.80 -6.05 -6.37
C SER A 53 5.94 -7.41 -7.04
N VAL A 54 6.98 -7.60 -7.85
CA VAL A 54 7.28 -8.90 -8.51
C VAL A 54 7.66 -9.98 -7.49
N ALA A 55 8.36 -9.62 -6.42
CA ALA A 55 8.72 -10.55 -5.34
C ALA A 55 7.51 -10.99 -4.49
N GLY A 56 6.40 -10.24 -4.55
CA GLY A 56 5.19 -10.52 -3.78
C GLY A 56 5.35 -10.22 -2.29
N GLY A 57 6.23 -9.28 -1.95
CA GLY A 57 6.54 -8.86 -0.59
C GLY A 57 8.04 -8.70 -0.35
N ALA A 58 8.40 -7.99 0.71
CA ALA A 58 9.78 -7.76 1.11
C ALA A 58 9.92 -7.66 2.63
N THR A 59 11.16 -7.58 3.12
CA THR A 59 11.42 -7.29 4.53
C THR A 59 11.12 -5.83 4.88
N GLU A 60 10.89 -5.55 6.16
CA GLU A 60 10.68 -4.20 6.70
C GLU A 60 11.75 -3.20 6.25
N ALA A 61 13.02 -3.60 6.37
CA ALA A 61 14.18 -2.80 5.96
C ALA A 61 14.15 -2.42 4.46
N THR A 62 13.52 -3.23 3.62
CA THR A 62 13.38 -2.95 2.20
C THR A 62 12.47 -1.75 1.96
N TYR A 63 11.34 -1.69 2.66
CA TYR A 63 10.41 -0.57 2.52
C TYR A 63 11.03 0.74 3.01
N ILE A 64 11.74 0.69 4.14
CA ILE A 64 12.46 1.84 4.70
C ILE A 64 13.54 2.31 3.71
N ALA A 65 14.32 1.39 3.11
CA ALA A 65 15.34 1.77 2.14
C ALA A 65 14.76 2.47 0.90
N ILE A 66 13.60 1.99 0.42
CA ILE A 66 12.88 2.62 -0.71
C ILE A 66 12.39 4.03 -0.31
N GLU A 67 11.76 4.16 0.86
CA GLU A 67 11.32 5.46 1.38
C GLU A 67 12.48 6.45 1.49
N GLN A 68 13.59 6.03 2.09
CA GLN A 68 14.79 6.86 2.19
C GLN A 68 15.30 7.31 0.82
N ARG A 69 15.27 6.41 -0.18
CA ARG A 69 15.64 6.75 -1.55
C ARG A 69 14.71 7.79 -2.16
N ILE A 70 13.40 7.63 -1.99
CA ILE A 70 12.38 8.58 -2.45
C ILE A 70 12.62 9.98 -1.85
N VAL A 71 12.85 10.04 -0.54
CA VAL A 71 13.09 11.30 0.17
C VAL A 71 14.42 11.92 -0.26
N ALA A 72 15.47 11.12 -0.43
CA ALA A 72 16.77 11.61 -0.88
C ALA A 72 16.72 12.19 -2.30
N ASP A 73 16.03 11.51 -3.21
CA ASP A 73 15.91 11.93 -4.62
C ASP A 73 14.81 12.97 -4.83
N GLN A 74 13.96 13.21 -3.82
CA GLN A 74 12.76 14.03 -3.92
C GLN A 74 11.84 13.55 -5.06
N ASP A 75 11.66 12.23 -5.18
CA ASP A 75 10.94 11.56 -6.27
C ASP A 75 9.42 11.48 -6.01
N PRO A 76 8.59 12.34 -6.62
CA PRO A 76 7.15 12.29 -6.41
C PRO A 76 6.51 11.03 -7.04
N ALA A 77 7.09 10.46 -8.09
CA ALA A 77 6.53 9.25 -8.70
C ALA A 77 6.72 8.04 -7.79
N GLY A 78 7.93 7.88 -7.24
CA GLY A 78 8.22 6.88 -6.22
C GLY A 78 7.32 7.04 -4.99
N ALA A 79 7.16 8.26 -4.49
CA ALA A 79 6.29 8.55 -3.35
C ALA A 79 4.83 8.18 -3.60
N TYR A 80 4.29 8.53 -4.78
CA TYR A 80 2.93 8.18 -5.16
C TYR A 80 2.71 6.66 -5.11
N HIS A 81 3.57 5.88 -5.76
CA HIS A 81 3.40 4.44 -5.82
C HIS A 81 3.57 3.77 -4.45
N LEU A 82 4.53 4.22 -3.64
CA LEU A 82 4.74 3.67 -2.31
C LEU A 82 3.59 4.05 -1.35
N ALA A 83 3.03 5.27 -1.46
CA ALA A 83 1.85 5.69 -0.70
C ALA A 83 0.58 4.91 -1.08
N LEU A 84 0.41 4.52 -2.35
CA LEU A 84 -0.69 3.63 -2.75
C LEU A 84 -0.49 2.21 -2.22
N LEU A 85 0.74 1.71 -2.23
CA LEU A 85 1.06 0.40 -1.66
C LEU A 85 0.78 0.38 -0.14
N ALA A 86 1.08 1.48 0.57
CA ALA A 86 0.79 1.70 1.98
C ALA A 86 -0.68 1.47 2.36
N GLN A 87 -1.60 1.72 1.44
CA GLN A 87 -3.03 1.62 1.70
C GLN A 87 -3.58 0.20 1.56
N SER A 88 -2.97 -0.59 0.67
CA SER A 88 -3.40 -1.96 0.42
C SER A 88 -2.70 -2.99 1.32
N THR A 89 -1.68 -2.57 2.06
CA THR A 89 -0.89 -3.43 2.93
C THR A 89 -0.83 -2.82 4.34
N SER A 90 -1.51 -3.48 5.28
CA SER A 90 -1.52 -3.08 6.69
C SER A 90 -0.12 -3.14 7.31
N ASP A 91 0.15 -2.24 8.25
CA ASP A 91 1.35 -2.23 9.09
C ASP A 91 2.69 -2.10 8.34
N LEU A 92 2.68 -1.42 7.19
CA LEU A 92 3.93 -1.07 6.50
C LEU A 92 4.76 -0.07 7.34
N PRO A 93 6.08 -0.28 7.45
CA PRO A 93 7.00 0.53 8.25
C PRO A 93 7.41 1.83 7.53
N ILE A 94 6.45 2.57 6.99
CA ILE A 94 6.68 3.78 6.19
C ILE A 94 5.77 4.90 6.64
N ASP A 95 6.25 6.13 6.52
CA ASP A 95 5.46 7.34 6.75
C ASP A 95 4.71 7.71 5.48
N ALA A 96 3.53 7.10 5.29
CA ALA A 96 2.65 7.39 4.17
C ALA A 96 2.28 8.88 4.08
N ARG A 97 2.22 9.61 5.21
CA ARG A 97 1.90 11.04 5.22
C ARG A 97 3.02 11.84 4.56
N GLN A 98 4.28 11.55 4.88
CA GLN A 98 5.42 12.20 4.25
C GLN A 98 5.44 11.98 2.73
N LEU A 99 5.13 10.76 2.28
CA LEU A 99 5.07 10.43 0.86
C LEU A 99 3.94 11.19 0.15
N ILE A 100 2.75 11.24 0.76
CA ILE A 100 1.61 12.00 0.22
C ILE A 100 1.96 13.50 0.12
N GLU A 101 2.58 14.07 1.15
CA GLU A 101 2.99 15.47 1.15
C GLU A 101 4.01 15.77 0.05
N LEU A 102 4.96 14.85 -0.21
CA LEU A 102 5.92 15.00 -1.30
C LEU A 102 5.21 15.06 -2.66
N VAL A 103 4.23 14.18 -2.90
CA VAL A 103 3.46 14.15 -4.15
C VAL A 103 2.59 15.39 -4.31
N VAL A 104 1.94 15.85 -3.24
CA VAL A 104 1.08 17.05 -3.32
C VAL A 104 1.91 18.27 -3.70
N ASN A 105 3.09 18.43 -3.10
CA ASN A 105 3.94 19.60 -3.31
C ASN A 105 4.74 19.55 -4.61
N LYS A 106 5.22 18.36 -5.03
CA LYS A 106 6.17 18.22 -6.16
C LYS A 106 5.66 17.39 -7.33
N GLY A 107 4.59 16.64 -7.13
CA GLY A 107 4.00 15.81 -8.17
C GLY A 107 3.26 16.62 -9.22
N ASP A 108 3.05 16.00 -10.38
CA ASP A 108 2.24 16.58 -11.43
C ASP A 108 0.74 16.55 -11.09
N ASN A 109 -0.06 17.24 -11.90
CA ASN A 109 -1.51 17.28 -11.71
C ASN A 109 -2.16 15.89 -11.83
N GLN A 110 -1.62 14.98 -12.65
CA GLN A 110 -2.18 13.63 -12.77
C GLN A 110 -1.96 12.84 -11.48
N GLN A 111 -0.78 12.94 -10.87
CA GLN A 111 -0.46 12.31 -9.60
C GLN A 111 -1.33 12.88 -8.47
N ARG A 112 -1.52 14.20 -8.41
CA ARG A 112 -2.41 14.84 -7.43
C ARG A 112 -3.86 14.41 -7.58
N LEU A 113 -4.37 14.38 -8.81
CA LEU A 113 -5.73 13.88 -9.10
C LEU A 113 -5.87 12.40 -8.80
N ALA A 114 -4.82 11.61 -9.01
CA ALA A 114 -4.83 10.20 -8.68
C ALA A 114 -4.83 9.97 -7.17
N LEU A 115 -4.10 10.77 -6.39
CA LEU A 115 -4.20 10.74 -4.92
C LEU A 115 -5.62 11.04 -4.46
N LEU A 116 -6.26 12.07 -5.04
CA LEU A 116 -7.63 12.44 -4.74
C LEU A 116 -8.62 11.27 -4.95
N LYS A 117 -8.40 10.46 -5.99
CA LYS A 117 -9.28 9.33 -6.34
C LYS A 117 -9.02 8.07 -5.51
N ASN A 118 -7.76 7.81 -5.16
CA ASN A 118 -7.33 6.52 -4.62
C ASN A 118 -7.16 6.52 -3.10
N LEU A 119 -6.89 7.68 -2.47
CA LEU A 119 -6.75 7.76 -1.02
C LEU A 119 -8.12 7.63 -0.32
N PRO A 120 -8.23 6.90 0.80
CA PRO A 120 -9.45 6.88 1.59
C PRO A 120 -9.78 8.27 2.17
N LEU A 121 -8.74 9.01 2.57
CA LEU A 121 -8.84 10.38 3.06
C LEU A 121 -7.77 11.26 2.39
N PRO A 122 -8.03 11.78 1.18
CA PRO A 122 -7.08 12.63 0.48
C PRO A 122 -7.00 14.03 1.11
N PRO A 123 -5.84 14.72 1.01
CA PRO A 123 -5.70 16.12 1.39
C PRO A 123 -6.31 17.04 0.32
N VAL A 124 -7.64 17.07 0.24
CA VAL A 124 -8.43 17.74 -0.81
C VAL A 124 -8.06 19.21 -0.95
N ASP A 125 -8.00 19.96 0.16
CA ASP A 125 -7.80 21.41 0.14
C ASP A 125 -6.44 21.77 -0.49
N ILE A 126 -5.39 21.06 -0.09
CA ILE A 126 -4.03 21.32 -0.58
C ILE A 126 -3.91 20.87 -2.04
N ILE A 127 -4.48 19.71 -2.41
CA ILE A 127 -4.52 19.26 -3.81
C ILE A 127 -5.23 20.29 -4.68
N LYS A 128 -6.36 20.84 -4.20
CA LYS A 128 -7.14 21.84 -4.90
C LYS A 128 -6.37 23.13 -5.11
N GLU A 129 -5.71 23.63 -4.08
CA GLU A 129 -4.86 24.82 -4.17
C GLU A 129 -3.75 24.62 -5.22
N GLN A 130 -3.06 23.47 -5.19
CA GLN A 130 -1.96 23.17 -6.12
C GLN A 130 -2.44 23.01 -7.58
N VAL A 131 -3.58 22.36 -7.80
CA VAL A 131 -4.14 22.20 -9.15
C VAL A 131 -4.63 23.55 -9.69
N LEU A 132 -5.30 24.37 -8.89
CA LEU A 132 -5.72 25.71 -9.31
C LEU A 132 -4.51 26.62 -9.61
N ALA A 133 -3.44 26.53 -8.80
CA ALA A 133 -2.21 27.30 -9.02
C ALA A 133 -1.48 26.92 -10.31
N SER A 134 -1.72 25.72 -10.85
CA SER A 134 -1.11 25.27 -12.10
C SER A 134 -1.73 25.86 -13.37
N ASP A 135 -2.92 26.49 -13.26
CA ASP A 135 -3.71 27.05 -14.38
C ASP A 135 -4.01 26.04 -15.52
N ASP A 136 -4.00 24.75 -15.18
CA ASP A 136 -4.31 23.65 -16.08
C ASP A 136 -5.82 23.40 -16.12
N GLY A 137 -6.48 23.95 -17.14
CA GLY A 137 -7.94 23.87 -17.31
C GLY A 137 -8.48 22.44 -17.34
N ASP A 138 -7.74 21.48 -17.88
CA ASP A 138 -8.15 20.08 -17.94
C ASP A 138 -8.08 19.44 -16.55
N ALA A 139 -7.00 19.67 -15.81
CA ALA A 139 -6.86 19.18 -14.44
C ALA A 139 -7.88 19.79 -13.49
N ILE A 140 -8.14 21.10 -13.61
CA ILE A 140 -9.17 21.80 -12.84
C ILE A 140 -10.56 21.24 -13.14
N GLY A 141 -10.87 21.00 -14.42
CA GLY A 141 -12.12 20.38 -14.84
C GLY A 141 -12.31 18.99 -14.24
N GLN A 142 -11.29 18.14 -14.31
CA GLN A 142 -11.33 16.78 -13.74
C GLN A 142 -11.49 16.79 -12.21
N MET A 143 -10.78 17.68 -11.52
CA MET A 143 -10.91 17.86 -10.07
C MET A 143 -12.32 18.27 -9.69
N ASN A 144 -12.87 19.30 -10.33
CA ASN A 144 -14.20 19.81 -10.02
C ASN A 144 -15.28 18.75 -10.29
N ALA A 145 -15.18 18.02 -11.41
CA ALA A 145 -16.09 16.93 -11.72
C ALA A 145 -16.04 15.83 -10.64
N TYR A 146 -14.84 15.47 -10.16
CA TYR A 146 -14.68 14.49 -9.11
C TYR A 146 -15.30 14.94 -7.77
N LEU A 147 -15.04 16.19 -7.36
CA LEU A 147 -15.54 16.76 -6.11
C LEU A 147 -17.04 17.05 -6.13
N GLN A 148 -17.63 17.31 -7.29
CA GLN A 148 -19.10 17.43 -7.43
C GLN A 148 -19.79 16.08 -7.14
N ILE A 149 -19.17 14.98 -7.54
CA ILE A 149 -19.70 13.63 -7.31
C ILE A 149 -19.37 13.14 -5.89
N ASN A 150 -18.24 13.59 -5.33
CA ASN A 150 -17.74 13.21 -4.00
C ASN A 150 -17.49 14.47 -3.17
N PRO A 151 -18.54 15.11 -2.62
CA PRO A 151 -18.43 16.41 -1.94
C PRO A 151 -17.57 16.38 -0.67
N GLU A 152 -17.46 15.22 -0.02
CA GLU A 152 -16.57 15.03 1.12
C GLU A 152 -15.14 14.60 0.73
N GLY A 153 -14.88 14.44 -0.58
CA GLY A 153 -13.56 14.10 -1.09
C GLY A 153 -13.09 12.68 -0.79
N TYR A 154 -13.96 11.77 -0.33
CA TYR A 154 -13.57 10.38 -0.12
C TYR A 154 -13.19 9.70 -1.44
N GLY A 155 -12.05 8.99 -1.44
CA GLY A 155 -11.65 8.11 -2.53
C GLY A 155 -12.77 7.15 -2.92
N SER A 156 -12.86 6.82 -4.21
CA SER A 156 -13.94 6.01 -4.78
C SER A 156 -14.09 4.60 -4.18
N HIS A 157 -13.15 4.16 -3.34
CA HIS A 157 -13.26 2.91 -2.58
C HIS A 157 -14.26 2.96 -1.41
N HIS A 158 -14.64 4.14 -0.91
CA HIS A 158 -15.60 4.22 0.20
C HIS A 158 -17.06 3.96 -0.24
N MET A 159 -17.36 4.04 -1.54
CA MET A 159 -18.70 3.75 -2.07
C MET A 159 -19.09 2.26 -2.00
N LEU A 160 -18.15 1.36 -1.66
CA LEU A 160 -18.44 -0.08 -1.47
C LEU A 160 -18.76 -0.46 -0.02
N ALA A 161 -18.64 0.46 0.95
CA ALA A 161 -18.91 0.18 2.37
C ALA A 161 -20.25 0.70 2.89
N SER A 162 -20.94 1.58 2.15
CA SER A 162 -22.26 2.12 2.54
C SER A 162 -23.43 1.25 2.06
N GLY A 163 -23.28 -0.07 2.21
CA GLY A 163 -24.26 -1.06 1.77
C GLY A 163 -24.42 -2.24 2.71
N GLN A 164 -24.19 -2.10 4.02
CA GLN A 164 -24.72 -2.99 5.07
C GLN A 164 -24.40 -2.44 6.46
N SER A 165 -25.22 -1.48 6.91
CA SER A 165 -25.35 -1.20 8.34
C SER A 165 -26.14 -2.33 9.01
N ASP A 166 -25.57 -2.83 10.12
CA ASP A 166 -26.22 -3.45 11.27
C ASP A 166 -27.03 -4.74 11.10
N GLN A 167 -26.37 -5.87 11.39
CA GLN A 167 -26.88 -6.82 12.39
C GLN A 167 -25.75 -7.75 12.85
N ILE A 168 -24.85 -7.25 13.70
CA ILE A 168 -24.06 -8.13 14.58
C ILE A 168 -24.92 -8.37 15.82
N VAL A 169 -25.62 -9.50 15.85
CA VAL A 169 -26.29 -9.98 17.06
C VAL A 169 -25.18 -10.45 18.03
N PRO A 170 -25.10 -9.92 19.27
CA PRO A 170 -24.16 -10.43 20.24
C PRO A 170 -24.66 -11.78 20.78
N LEU A 171 -23.98 -12.87 20.42
CA LEU A 171 -24.12 -14.15 21.12
C LEU A 171 -23.39 -14.04 22.46
N SER A 172 -24.09 -13.53 23.48
CA SER A 172 -23.67 -13.75 24.87
C SER A 172 -24.20 -15.09 25.39
N PRO A 173 -23.43 -15.81 26.24
CA PRO A 173 -23.75 -17.17 26.67
C PRO A 173 -24.74 -17.16 27.84
N GLY A 174 -25.90 -17.80 27.65
CA GLY A 174 -26.92 -17.99 28.69
C GLY A 174 -26.92 -19.43 29.19
N ASN A 175 -26.44 -19.61 30.40
CA ASN A 175 -26.37 -20.87 31.16
C ASN A 175 -27.73 -21.25 31.78
N SER A 176 -27.95 -22.56 31.99
CA SER A 176 -28.81 -23.22 33.00
C SER A 176 -30.29 -23.56 32.69
N SER A 177 -30.53 -24.88 32.67
CA SER A 177 -31.50 -25.64 33.49
C SER A 177 -32.99 -25.24 33.57
N ASN A 178 -33.87 -26.09 33.03
CA ASN A 178 -34.81 -26.92 33.83
C ASN A 178 -35.49 -27.98 32.94
#